data_AF-A0A9J6G9P0-F1
#
_entry.id   AF-A0A9J6G9P0-F1
#
_cell.length_a   1.000
_cell.length_b   1.000
_cell.length_c   1.000
_cell.angle_alpha   90.00
_cell.angle_beta   90.00
_cell.angle_gamma   90.00
#
_symmetry.space_group_name_H-M   'P 1'
#
loop_
_entity.id
_entity.type
_entity.pdbx_description
1 polymer ?
#
loop_
_entity_poly.entity_id
_entity_poly.type
_entity_poly.pdbx_seq_one_letter_code
_entity_poly.pdbx_strand_id
1 'polypeptide(L)'
;MRCGVLVVSEMTFVAGDLFTQWFFPGGHIVAAQDLAERIVNATRYGFYNLSWIDRPTRQQALLRFATLDRIIARPENLSTPAQLDEYYSFLMATPEGGSYPQELYSMKRARAAAAVELLQASRPKLMPVKQDVPMVIVNAFYVPIYHMIVMPPAIMFSPFFQREGVPAALNYGSLGHVLGHEITHSFDEDFGLYDERGQRHDWWSPQSRANFGERLHCLRGLYNDVAEGRGVPFGDTALEENFADCGGIVKALRAFRFLGPQPSEKLAKREFTAEQLFFVSSCYKWCSPLEKRPEGDREGVVKIYSPMDMRCNVPLMNIPEFAAAFQCSSTSRMASYKRCEVL
;
A
#
# COMPACT_ATOMS: atom_id res chain seq x y z
N MET A 1 -3.74 19.62 21.03
CA MET A 1 -3.88 18.73 19.84
C MET A 1 -3.13 19.26 18.60
N ARG A 2 -3.02 20.58 18.34
CA ARG A 2 -2.36 21.12 17.13
C ARG A 2 -0.81 21.01 17.12
N CYS A 3 -0.14 21.15 18.26
CA CYS A 3 1.33 21.11 18.32
C CYS A 3 1.89 19.72 17.98
N GLY A 4 1.22 18.64 18.42
CA GLY A 4 1.67 17.26 18.13
C GLY A 4 1.68 16.94 16.65
N VAL A 5 0.67 17.39 15.89
CA VAL A 5 0.61 17.21 14.43
C VAL A 5 1.80 17.86 13.73
N LEU A 6 2.17 19.07 14.18
CA LEU A 6 3.28 19.79 13.58
C LEU A 6 4.63 19.15 13.88
N VAL A 7 4.89 18.75 15.14
CA VAL A 7 6.13 18.04 15.49
C VAL A 7 6.24 16.72 14.72
N VAL A 8 5.16 15.95 14.64
CA VAL A 8 5.11 14.71 13.85
C VAL A 8 5.38 14.95 12.36
N SER A 9 4.92 16.08 11.82
CA SER A 9 5.15 16.44 10.41
C SER A 9 6.59 16.91 10.16
N GLU A 10 7.18 17.71 11.07
CA GLU A 10 8.54 18.23 10.87
C GLU A 10 9.62 17.19 11.19
N MET A 11 9.40 16.35 12.19
CA MET A 11 10.37 15.36 12.70
C MET A 11 9.84 13.94 12.55
N THR A 12 9.37 13.60 11.35
CA THR A 12 8.58 12.38 11.13
C THR A 12 9.33 11.09 11.48
N PHE A 13 10.63 10.98 11.22
CA PHE A 13 11.40 9.78 11.58
C PHE A 13 11.60 9.63 13.09
N VAL A 14 11.86 10.73 13.81
CA VAL A 14 11.94 10.67 15.27
C VAL A 14 10.59 10.26 15.84
N ALA A 15 9.51 10.88 15.37
CA ALA A 15 8.17 10.54 15.81
C ALA A 15 7.79 9.08 15.48
N GLY A 16 8.14 8.60 14.29
CA GLY A 16 7.90 7.22 13.85
C GLY A 16 8.72 6.20 14.63
N ASP A 17 9.98 6.49 14.93
CA ASP A 17 10.84 5.63 15.74
C ASP A 17 10.34 5.56 17.18
N LEU A 18 10.06 6.71 17.82
CA LEU A 18 9.44 6.76 19.16
C LEU A 18 8.10 6.01 19.20
N PHE A 19 7.25 6.21 18.19
CA PHE A 19 5.98 5.51 18.08
C PHE A 19 6.19 3.99 17.98
N THR A 20 7.15 3.55 17.17
CA THR A 20 7.48 2.14 17.02
C THR A 20 7.96 1.54 18.34
N GLN A 21 8.89 2.22 19.03
CA GLN A 21 9.41 1.76 20.33
C GLN A 21 8.32 1.65 21.40
N TRP A 22 7.40 2.60 21.47
CA TRP A 22 6.33 2.60 22.47
C TRP A 22 5.25 1.55 22.21
N PHE A 23 4.82 1.39 20.96
CA PHE A 23 3.64 0.58 20.65
C PHE A 23 3.96 -0.84 20.19
N PHE A 24 5.17 -1.06 19.68
CA PHE A 24 5.60 -2.35 19.14
C PHE A 24 6.91 -2.85 19.78
N PRO A 25 7.00 -2.93 21.12
CA PRO A 25 8.12 -3.61 21.75
C PRO A 25 8.12 -5.10 21.34
N GLY A 26 9.27 -5.63 20.90
CA GLY A 26 9.46 -7.05 20.57
C GLY A 26 9.42 -7.38 19.06
N GLY A 27 8.95 -8.59 18.72
CA GLY A 27 9.03 -9.17 17.37
C GLY A 27 7.98 -8.70 16.35
N HIS A 28 7.07 -7.79 16.71
CA HIS A 28 5.93 -7.39 15.87
C HIS A 28 6.37 -6.78 14.52
N ILE A 29 7.40 -5.91 14.55
CA ILE A 29 7.93 -5.31 13.32
C ILE A 29 8.62 -6.35 12.43
N VAL A 30 9.33 -7.30 13.04
CA VAL A 30 9.99 -8.40 12.31
C VAL A 30 8.94 -9.27 11.61
N ALA A 31 7.83 -9.57 12.26
CA ALA A 31 6.72 -10.31 11.65
C ALA A 31 6.06 -9.54 10.49
N ALA A 32 5.93 -8.22 10.59
CA ALA A 32 5.43 -7.39 9.49
C ALA A 32 6.40 -7.34 8.30
N GLN A 33 7.71 -7.30 8.58
CA GLN A 33 8.77 -7.37 7.57
C GLN A 33 8.77 -8.72 6.83
N ASP A 34 8.67 -9.84 7.56
CA ASP A 34 8.56 -11.18 6.97
C ASP A 34 7.29 -11.31 6.10
N LEU A 35 6.14 -10.78 6.56
CA LEU A 35 4.94 -10.72 5.73
C LEU A 35 5.18 -9.94 4.44
N ALA A 36 5.79 -8.74 4.50
CA ALA A 36 6.10 -7.94 3.32
C ALA A 36 7.00 -8.69 2.34
N GLU A 37 8.04 -9.36 2.83
CA GLU A 37 8.92 -10.17 1.99
C GLU A 37 8.17 -11.34 1.32
N ARG A 38 7.30 -12.05 2.04
CA ARG A 38 6.49 -13.13 1.48
C ARG A 38 5.53 -12.64 0.40
N ILE A 39 4.90 -11.48 0.60
CA ILE A 39 4.00 -10.89 -0.40
C ILE A 39 4.78 -10.50 -1.67
N VAL A 40 5.96 -9.88 -1.53
CA VAL A 40 6.84 -9.56 -2.67
C VAL A 40 7.27 -10.83 -3.41
N ASN A 41 7.73 -11.85 -2.69
CA ASN A 41 8.18 -13.11 -3.28
C ASN A 41 7.05 -13.86 -3.99
N ALA A 42 5.86 -13.89 -3.39
CA ALA A 42 4.68 -14.49 -4.01
C ALA A 42 4.24 -13.71 -5.26
N THR A 43 4.31 -12.38 -5.21
CA THR A 43 4.01 -11.54 -6.38
C THR A 43 4.99 -11.83 -7.51
N ARG A 44 6.30 -11.77 -7.22
CA ARG A 44 7.36 -12.11 -8.17
C ARG A 44 7.16 -13.50 -8.78
N TYR A 45 6.75 -14.49 -7.97
CA TYR A 45 6.45 -15.82 -8.47
C TYR A 45 5.31 -15.80 -9.50
N GLY A 46 4.25 -15.02 -9.27
CA GLY A 46 3.13 -14.86 -10.20
C GLY A 46 3.57 -14.35 -11.57
N PHE A 47 4.52 -13.42 -11.61
CA PHE A 47 5.01 -12.83 -12.87
C PHE A 47 5.72 -13.83 -13.78
N TYR A 48 6.23 -14.96 -13.27
CA TYR A 48 6.77 -16.03 -14.14
C TYR A 48 5.69 -16.63 -15.06
N ASN A 49 4.44 -16.64 -14.60
CA ASN A 49 3.33 -17.35 -15.24
C ASN A 49 2.29 -16.43 -15.90
N LEU A 50 2.50 -15.11 -15.89
CA LEU A 50 1.62 -14.17 -16.60
C LEU A 50 1.73 -14.40 -18.11
N SER A 51 0.68 -14.98 -18.69
CA SER A 51 0.61 -15.41 -20.09
C SER A 51 0.52 -14.25 -21.08
N TRP A 52 0.10 -13.08 -20.60
CA TRP A 52 -0.22 -11.92 -21.43
C TRP A 52 0.88 -10.87 -21.50
N ILE A 53 1.98 -11.06 -20.77
CA ILE A 53 3.20 -10.27 -20.96
C ILE A 53 4.22 -11.10 -21.72
N ASP A 54 4.95 -10.45 -22.62
CA ASP A 54 6.06 -11.09 -23.32
C ASP A 54 7.31 -11.25 -22.44
N ARG A 55 8.29 -11.98 -22.96
CA ARG A 55 9.53 -12.29 -22.25
C ARG A 55 10.32 -11.03 -21.85
N PRO A 56 10.55 -10.03 -22.73
CA PRO A 56 11.23 -8.79 -22.34
C PRO A 56 10.53 -8.03 -21.22
N THR A 57 9.22 -7.82 -21.32
CA THR A 57 8.43 -7.11 -20.30
C THR A 57 8.49 -7.87 -18.97
N ARG A 58 8.42 -9.20 -19.00
CA ARG A 58 8.56 -10.06 -17.82
C ARG A 58 9.95 -9.94 -17.18
N GLN A 59 11.01 -9.93 -17.97
CA GLN A 59 12.38 -9.76 -17.45
C GLN A 59 12.56 -8.43 -16.75
N GLN A 60 12.02 -7.34 -17.32
CA GLN A 60 12.06 -6.04 -16.68
C GLN A 60 11.23 -6.01 -15.39
N ALA A 61 10.02 -6.59 -15.39
CA ALA A 61 9.22 -6.69 -14.17
C ALA A 61 9.96 -7.47 -13.06
N LEU A 62 10.64 -8.57 -13.40
CA LEU A 62 11.46 -9.34 -12.46
C LEU A 62 12.68 -8.56 -11.94
N LEU A 63 13.29 -7.72 -12.77
CA LEU A 63 14.37 -6.81 -12.35
C LEU A 63 13.84 -5.79 -11.33
N ARG A 64 12.67 -5.20 -11.58
CA ARG A 64 12.02 -4.27 -10.66
C ARG A 64 11.78 -4.91 -9.29
N PHE A 65 11.29 -6.16 -9.24
CA PHE A 65 11.16 -6.87 -7.96
C PHE A 65 12.49 -7.06 -7.21
N ALA A 66 13.61 -7.20 -7.91
CA ALA A 66 14.92 -7.39 -7.29
C ALA A 66 15.46 -6.11 -6.63
N THR A 67 14.98 -4.95 -7.07
CA THR A 67 15.42 -3.62 -6.61
C THR A 67 14.39 -2.90 -5.73
N LEU A 68 13.18 -3.47 -5.60
CA LEU A 68 12.07 -2.87 -4.85
C LEU A 68 12.46 -2.67 -3.39
N ASP A 69 12.65 -1.40 -3.03
CA ASP A 69 13.00 -0.98 -1.69
C ASP A 69 11.76 -0.93 -0.78
N ARG A 70 11.96 -1.04 0.53
CA ARG A 70 10.87 -1.15 1.49
C ARG A 70 11.22 -0.49 2.82
N ILE A 71 10.38 0.43 3.26
CA ILE A 71 10.38 0.95 4.63
C ILE A 71 9.20 0.33 5.35
N ILE A 72 9.47 -0.66 6.22
CA ILE A 72 8.46 -1.29 7.07
C ILE A 72 8.69 -0.82 8.49
N ALA A 73 7.79 0.04 8.98
CA ALA A 73 7.80 0.75 10.26
C ALA A 73 8.92 1.78 10.45
N ARG A 74 10.15 1.50 10.06
CA ARG A 74 11.27 2.44 10.18
C ARG A 74 12.32 2.21 9.10
N PRO A 75 12.99 3.26 8.62
CA PRO A 75 14.11 3.11 7.70
C PRO A 75 15.30 2.47 8.43
N GLU A 76 16.00 1.52 7.81
CA GLU A 76 17.15 0.85 8.44
C GLU A 76 18.28 1.84 8.79
N ASN A 77 18.50 2.83 7.92
CA ASN A 77 19.50 3.87 8.11
C ASN A 77 19.06 5.02 9.03
N LEU A 78 17.87 4.95 9.62
CA LEU A 78 17.34 5.92 10.60
C LEU A 78 16.73 5.17 11.80
N SER A 79 17.41 4.14 12.28
CA SER A 79 16.91 3.19 13.29
C SER A 79 17.62 3.30 14.64
N THR A 80 18.54 4.25 14.77
CA THR A 80 19.33 4.52 15.98
C THR A 80 19.34 6.02 16.30
N PRO A 81 19.52 6.41 17.58
CA PRO A 81 19.62 7.82 17.95
C PRO A 81 20.71 8.58 17.18
N ALA A 82 21.91 8.00 17.03
CA ALA A 82 23.01 8.65 16.33
C ALA A 82 22.69 8.94 14.84
N GLN A 83 22.01 8.02 14.16
CA GLN A 83 21.58 8.23 12.77
C GLN A 83 20.49 9.31 12.65
N LEU A 84 19.56 9.36 13.62
CA LEU A 84 18.54 10.40 13.66
C LEU A 84 19.17 11.77 13.96
N ASP A 85 20.11 11.84 14.89
CA ASP A 85 20.85 13.07 15.21
C ASP A 85 21.64 13.57 14.00
N GLU A 86 22.29 12.68 13.26
CA GLU A 86 22.98 13.01 12.00
C GLU A 86 21.98 13.55 10.95
N TYR A 87 20.85 12.88 10.76
CA TYR A 87 19.82 13.30 9.81
C TYR A 87 19.24 14.69 10.14
N TYR A 88 18.98 14.96 11.41
CA TYR A 88 18.44 16.24 11.88
C TYR A 88 19.51 17.26 12.26
N SER A 89 20.78 17.04 11.91
CA SER A 89 21.90 17.95 12.24
C SER A 89 21.74 19.37 11.66
N PHE A 90 20.88 19.54 10.64
CA PHE A 90 20.52 20.84 10.10
C PHE A 90 19.65 21.68 11.04
N LEU A 91 18.99 21.06 12.03
CA LEU A 91 18.20 21.78 13.03
C LEU A 91 19.14 22.44 14.05
N MET A 92 19.06 23.76 14.16
CA MET A 92 19.80 24.51 15.18
C MET A 92 19.00 24.49 16.48
N ALA A 93 19.41 23.67 17.46
CA ALA A 93 18.85 23.73 18.81
C ALA A 93 19.43 24.95 19.55
N THR A 94 18.58 25.85 20.04
CA THR A 94 19.00 26.91 20.98
C THR A 94 18.86 26.40 22.42
N PRO A 95 19.89 26.46 23.27
CA PRO A 95 19.85 25.93 24.65
C PRO A 95 18.72 26.48 25.52
N GLU A 96 18.34 27.75 25.35
CA GLU A 96 17.24 28.36 26.10
C GLU A 96 15.86 28.13 25.46
N GLY A 97 15.81 27.70 24.20
CA GLY A 97 14.61 27.68 23.36
C GLY A 97 14.08 29.09 23.03
N GLY A 98 13.33 29.17 21.93
CA GLY A 98 12.56 30.35 21.53
C GLY A 98 11.05 30.19 21.79
N SER A 99 10.28 31.24 21.48
CA SER A 99 8.82 31.12 21.41
C SER A 99 8.42 30.16 20.29
N TYR A 100 7.21 29.57 20.41
CA TYR A 100 6.71 28.60 19.43
C TYR A 100 6.78 29.08 17.95
N PRO A 101 6.39 30.32 17.59
CA PRO A 101 6.55 30.82 16.23
C PRO A 101 8.01 30.96 15.77
N GLN A 102 8.91 31.32 16.70
CA GLN A 102 10.34 31.42 16.41
C GLN A 102 10.93 30.05 16.11
N GLU A 103 10.62 29.04 16.93
CA GLU A 103 11.06 27.66 16.72
C GLU A 103 10.56 27.10 15.40
N LEU A 104 9.26 27.28 15.12
CA LEU A 104 8.68 26.82 13.85
C LEU A 104 9.33 27.50 12.64
N TYR A 105 9.55 28.83 12.72
CA TYR A 105 10.23 29.56 11.65
C TYR A 105 11.68 29.10 11.47
N SER A 106 12.43 28.92 12.56
CA SER A 106 13.80 28.41 12.54
C SER A 106 13.89 27.03 11.90
N MET A 107 13.01 26.09 12.28
CA MET A 107 12.95 24.76 11.67
C MET A 107 12.65 24.83 10.16
N LYS A 108 11.64 25.62 9.76
CA LYS A 108 11.28 25.78 8.34
C LYS A 108 12.42 26.40 7.52
N ARG A 109 13.08 27.41 8.08
CA ARG A 109 14.23 28.07 7.45
C ARG A 109 15.41 27.11 7.30
N ALA A 110 15.73 26.35 8.34
CA ALA A 110 16.80 25.36 8.32
C ALA A 110 16.55 24.27 7.28
N ARG A 111 15.33 23.74 7.20
CA ARG A 111 14.94 22.74 6.19
C ARG A 111 15.05 23.30 4.77
N ALA A 112 14.59 24.53 4.55
CA ALA A 112 14.71 25.18 3.25
C ALA A 112 16.18 25.41 2.85
N ALA A 113 17.03 25.82 3.80
CA ALA A 113 18.46 26.00 3.57
C ALA A 113 19.16 24.68 3.20
N ALA A 114 18.89 23.60 3.94
CA ALA A 114 19.41 22.27 3.65
C ALA A 114 18.96 21.76 2.27
N ALA A 115 17.70 22.01 1.88
CA ALA A 115 17.21 21.65 0.55
C ALA A 115 17.92 22.43 -0.57
N VAL A 116 18.17 23.73 -0.37
CA VAL A 116 18.91 24.57 -1.33
C VAL A 116 20.37 24.12 -1.46
N GLU A 117 21.04 23.83 -0.35
CA GLU A 117 22.42 23.33 -0.34
C GLU A 117 22.55 22.04 -1.15
N LEU A 118 21.59 21.13 -0.99
CA LEU A 118 21.57 19.90 -1.77
C LEU A 118 21.35 20.15 -3.27
N LEU A 119 20.44 21.05 -3.64
CA LEU A 119 20.20 21.39 -5.05
C LEU A 119 21.43 22.04 -5.71
N GLN A 120 22.27 22.72 -4.93
CA GLN A 120 23.49 23.37 -5.40
C GLN A 120 24.71 22.43 -5.48
N ALA A 121 24.63 21.24 -4.87
CA ALA A 121 25.74 20.28 -4.89
C ALA A 121 26.07 19.80 -6.31
N SER A 122 27.35 19.80 -6.70
CA SER A 122 27.84 19.50 -8.07
C SER A 122 27.46 18.10 -8.59
N ARG A 123 27.20 17.19 -7.66
CA ARG A 123 26.41 15.99 -7.90
C ARG A 123 25.35 16.03 -6.83
N PRO A 124 24.12 16.47 -7.12
CA PRO A 124 23.04 16.17 -6.20
C PRO A 124 22.97 14.65 -6.25
N LYS A 125 23.59 13.97 -5.26
CA LYS A 125 22.89 12.83 -4.71
C LYS A 125 21.50 13.41 -4.51
N LEU A 126 20.45 12.82 -5.10
CA LEU A 126 19.11 13.01 -4.58
C LEU A 126 19.30 13.15 -3.07
N MET A 127 18.63 14.08 -2.37
CA MET A 127 18.64 13.94 -0.91
C MET A 127 18.35 12.45 -0.64
N PRO A 128 18.69 11.92 0.52
CA PRO A 128 17.87 10.81 0.97
C PRO A 128 16.38 11.25 1.09
N VAL A 129 15.76 11.91 0.08
CA VAL A 129 14.35 12.18 -0.20
C VAL A 129 13.57 10.87 -0.26
N LYS A 130 14.23 9.70 -0.17
CA LYS A 130 13.64 8.47 0.40
C LYS A 130 12.98 8.71 1.78
N GLN A 131 13.16 9.88 2.39
CA GLN A 131 12.87 10.18 3.78
C GLN A 131 12.09 11.51 3.92
N ASP A 132 11.15 11.87 3.05
CA ASP A 132 10.09 12.84 3.39
C ASP A 132 8.70 12.19 3.38
N VAL A 133 8.68 10.91 3.76
CA VAL A 133 7.45 10.11 3.89
C VAL A 133 6.92 10.19 5.31
N PRO A 134 5.61 10.42 5.51
CA PRO A 134 5.03 10.52 6.84
C PRO A 134 5.09 9.16 7.55
N MET A 135 5.76 9.10 8.71
CA MET A 135 5.96 7.87 9.49
C MET A 135 4.95 7.68 10.62
N VAL A 136 4.07 8.66 10.90
CA VAL A 136 3.01 8.50 11.92
C VAL A 136 1.66 8.80 11.26
N ILE A 137 1.27 7.91 10.36
CA ILE A 137 -0.01 7.96 9.65
C ILE A 137 -0.54 6.54 9.46
N VAL A 138 -1.86 6.36 9.56
CA VAL A 138 -2.53 5.10 9.21
C VAL A 138 -2.73 5.09 7.69
N ASN A 139 -1.66 4.77 6.96
CA ASN A 139 -1.68 4.65 5.50
C ASN A 139 -0.52 3.76 5.01
N ALA A 140 -0.44 3.49 3.72
CA ALA A 140 0.72 2.91 3.05
C ALA A 140 0.92 3.62 1.70
N PHE A 141 2.12 3.49 1.11
CA PHE A 141 2.46 4.21 -0.11
C PHE A 141 3.43 3.43 -0.99
N TYR A 142 3.24 3.52 -2.30
CA TYR A 142 4.27 3.29 -3.30
C TYR A 142 4.84 4.61 -3.79
N VAL A 143 6.17 4.76 -3.73
CA VAL A 143 6.87 5.98 -4.16
C VAL A 143 7.69 5.67 -5.43
N PRO A 144 7.19 6.03 -6.63
CA PRO A 144 7.76 5.59 -7.91
C PRO A 144 9.19 6.05 -8.13
N ILE A 145 9.51 7.30 -7.75
CA ILE A 145 10.86 7.88 -7.91
C ILE A 145 11.94 7.20 -7.06
N TYR A 146 11.55 6.45 -6.01
CA TYR A 146 12.47 5.64 -5.21
C TYR A 146 12.31 4.15 -5.46
N HIS A 147 11.36 3.77 -6.31
CA HIS A 147 10.93 2.40 -6.50
C HIS A 147 10.79 1.69 -5.13
N MET A 148 9.97 2.29 -4.25
CA MET A 148 9.95 1.96 -2.83
C MET A 148 8.52 1.85 -2.29
N ILE A 149 8.29 0.89 -1.41
CA ILE A 149 7.05 0.80 -0.61
C ILE A 149 7.32 1.34 0.79
N VAL A 150 6.41 2.15 1.31
CA VAL A 150 6.47 2.69 2.66
C VAL A 150 5.23 2.26 3.43
N MET A 151 5.46 1.58 4.54
CA MET A 151 4.44 1.13 5.46
C MET A 151 4.76 1.64 6.86
N PRO A 152 4.25 2.83 7.23
CA PRO A 152 4.40 3.41 8.56
C PRO A 152 3.92 2.47 9.68
N PRO A 153 4.48 2.55 10.89
CA PRO A 153 4.11 1.70 12.01
C PRO A 153 2.64 1.85 12.42
N ALA A 154 2.05 3.04 12.22
CA ALA A 154 0.68 3.30 12.63
C ALA A 154 -0.38 2.48 11.86
N ILE A 155 -0.08 1.99 10.64
CA ILE A 155 -0.98 1.04 9.95
C ILE A 155 -0.82 -0.40 10.49
N MET A 156 0.18 -0.69 11.31
CA MET A 156 0.44 -2.05 11.83
C MET A 156 -0.35 -2.36 13.12
N PHE A 157 -1.47 -1.67 13.33
CA PHE A 157 -2.45 -1.96 14.36
C PHE A 157 -3.59 -2.81 13.84
N SER A 158 -4.34 -3.42 14.76
CA SER A 158 -5.65 -3.99 14.44
C SER A 158 -6.57 -2.91 13.83
N PRO A 159 -7.32 -3.21 12.76
CA PRO A 159 -7.54 -4.54 12.18
C PRO A 159 -6.50 -5.00 11.16
N PHE A 160 -5.56 -4.14 10.76
CA PHE A 160 -4.63 -4.41 9.67
C PHE A 160 -3.59 -5.47 10.04
N PHE A 161 -2.95 -5.36 11.19
CA PHE A 161 -1.93 -6.33 11.60
C PHE A 161 -2.07 -6.69 13.07
N GLN A 162 -2.10 -7.99 13.32
CA GLN A 162 -2.37 -8.61 14.60
C GLN A 162 -1.08 -9.24 15.13
N ARG A 163 -0.96 -9.27 16.45
CA ARG A 163 0.17 -9.89 17.16
C ARG A 163 0.22 -11.40 16.93
N GLU A 164 1.33 -12.01 17.32
CA GLU A 164 1.52 -13.47 17.26
C GLU A 164 0.39 -14.25 17.96
N GLY A 165 0.18 -15.48 17.50
CA GLY A 165 -0.85 -16.38 18.03
C GLY A 165 -2.24 -16.21 17.42
N VAL A 166 -2.42 -15.29 16.46
CA VAL A 166 -3.64 -15.22 15.66
C VAL A 166 -3.50 -15.96 14.33
N PRO A 167 -4.62 -16.32 13.67
CA PRO A 167 -4.59 -16.98 12.37
C PRO A 167 -3.90 -16.12 11.31
N ALA A 168 -2.95 -16.70 10.55
CA ALA A 168 -2.24 -15.99 9.48
C ALA A 168 -3.20 -15.38 8.45
N ALA A 169 -4.34 -16.02 8.21
CA ALA A 169 -5.41 -15.54 7.34
C ALA A 169 -5.81 -14.08 7.63
N LEU A 170 -5.80 -13.67 8.90
CA LEU A 170 -6.09 -12.29 9.28
C LEU A 170 -5.06 -11.34 8.67
N ASN A 171 -3.80 -11.49 9.05
CA ASN A 171 -2.70 -10.61 8.62
C ASN A 171 -2.49 -10.59 7.10
N TYR A 172 -2.66 -11.73 6.43
CA TYR A 172 -2.54 -11.80 4.96
C TYR A 172 -3.71 -11.14 4.26
N GLY A 173 -4.95 -11.35 4.71
CA GLY A 173 -6.11 -10.71 4.10
C GLY A 173 -6.17 -9.20 4.35
N SER A 174 -5.65 -8.73 5.50
CA SER A 174 -5.64 -7.32 5.85
C SER A 174 -4.34 -6.61 5.42
N LEU A 175 -3.27 -6.63 6.22
CA LEU A 175 -2.01 -5.95 5.89
C LEU A 175 -1.38 -6.51 4.61
N GLY A 176 -1.47 -7.82 4.37
CA GLY A 176 -0.99 -8.45 3.14
C GLY A 176 -1.69 -7.92 1.90
N HIS A 177 -3.01 -7.66 1.96
CA HIS A 177 -3.73 -6.99 0.88
C HIS A 177 -3.22 -5.56 0.69
N VAL A 178 -3.00 -4.78 1.76
CA VAL A 178 -2.42 -3.43 1.64
C VAL A 178 -1.01 -3.47 1.00
N LEU A 179 -0.15 -4.40 1.41
CA LEU A 179 1.17 -4.60 0.80
C LEU A 179 1.05 -4.96 -0.68
N GLY A 180 0.15 -5.88 -1.03
CA GLY A 180 -0.13 -6.24 -2.42
C GLY A 180 -0.66 -5.06 -3.23
N HIS A 181 -1.45 -4.18 -2.61
CA HIS A 181 -2.00 -2.98 -3.22
C HIS A 181 -0.86 -2.01 -3.59
N GLU A 182 0.04 -1.68 -2.66
CA GLU A 182 1.20 -0.82 -2.96
C GLU A 182 2.16 -1.45 -3.98
N ILE A 183 2.34 -2.78 -3.97
CA ILE A 183 3.12 -3.45 -5.02
C ILE A 183 2.42 -3.31 -6.38
N THR A 184 1.09 -3.34 -6.42
CA THR A 184 0.33 -3.23 -7.67
C THR A 184 0.44 -1.83 -8.27
N HIS A 185 0.51 -0.77 -7.46
CA HIS A 185 0.83 0.58 -7.93
C HIS A 185 2.12 0.65 -8.74
N SER A 186 3.13 -0.16 -8.40
CA SER A 186 4.35 -0.22 -9.22
C SER A 186 4.10 -0.66 -10.68
N PHE A 187 2.91 -1.13 -11.04
CA PHE A 187 2.57 -1.57 -12.39
C PHE A 187 1.29 -0.92 -12.94
N ASP A 188 0.77 0.15 -12.33
CA ASP A 188 -0.40 0.87 -12.85
C ASP A 188 -0.07 1.67 -14.13
N GLU A 189 -1.04 2.42 -14.67
CA GLU A 189 -0.86 3.13 -15.94
C GLU A 189 0.20 4.23 -15.90
N ASP A 190 0.40 4.86 -14.74
CA ASP A 190 1.30 6.01 -14.55
C ASP A 190 2.63 5.57 -13.92
N PHE A 191 2.58 4.98 -12.73
CA PHE A 191 3.74 4.51 -11.99
C PHE A 191 4.37 3.26 -12.60
N GLY A 192 3.61 2.51 -13.40
CA GLY A 192 4.14 1.43 -14.23
C GLY A 192 5.11 1.88 -15.33
N LEU A 193 5.26 3.19 -15.57
CA LEU A 193 6.25 3.76 -16.48
C LEU A 193 7.58 4.11 -15.81
N TYR A 194 7.74 3.82 -14.51
CA TYR A 194 8.99 4.04 -13.79
C TYR A 194 9.79 2.74 -13.72
N ASP A 195 11.07 2.83 -14.01
CA ASP A 195 11.97 1.67 -14.00
C ASP A 195 12.46 1.29 -12.59
N GLU A 196 13.41 0.35 -12.54
CA GLU A 196 13.99 -0.13 -11.29
C GLU A 196 14.81 0.94 -10.53
N ARG A 197 15.12 2.06 -11.20
CA ARG A 197 15.90 3.19 -10.69
C ARG A 197 15.02 4.41 -10.40
N GLY A 198 13.70 4.31 -10.58
CA GLY A 198 12.77 5.41 -10.44
C GLY A 198 12.85 6.44 -11.58
N GLN A 199 13.38 6.08 -12.74
CA GLN A 199 13.35 6.91 -13.93
C GLN A 199 12.13 6.58 -14.78
N ARG A 200 11.43 7.61 -15.26
CA ARG A 200 10.28 7.45 -16.12
C ARG A 200 10.74 7.10 -17.54
N HIS A 201 10.53 5.85 -17.94
CA HIS A 201 10.74 5.38 -19.30
C HIS A 201 9.78 4.23 -19.62
N ASP A 202 9.26 4.18 -20.85
CA ASP A 202 8.39 3.09 -21.26
C ASP A 202 9.24 1.83 -21.54
N TRP A 203 9.16 0.86 -20.63
CA TRP A 203 9.81 -0.44 -20.74
C TRP A 203 8.86 -1.56 -21.14
N TRP A 204 7.57 -1.26 -21.33
CA TRP A 204 6.60 -2.23 -21.82
C TRP A 204 6.80 -2.43 -23.32
N SER A 205 6.69 -3.67 -23.77
CA SER A 205 6.51 -3.88 -25.21
C SER A 205 5.13 -3.40 -25.65
N PRO A 206 4.95 -2.99 -26.92
CA PRO A 206 3.63 -2.59 -27.43
C PRO A 206 2.55 -3.65 -27.22
N GLN A 207 2.90 -4.94 -27.38
CA GLN A 207 1.97 -6.05 -27.17
C GLN A 207 1.57 -6.18 -25.70
N SER A 208 2.53 -6.16 -24.77
CA SER A 208 2.24 -6.25 -23.34
C SER A 208 1.44 -5.03 -22.86
N ARG A 209 1.70 -3.83 -23.41
CA ARG A 209 0.94 -2.62 -23.09
C ARG A 209 -0.50 -2.69 -23.61
N ALA A 210 -0.72 -3.21 -24.83
CA ALA A 210 -2.07 -3.43 -25.35
C ALA A 210 -2.84 -4.44 -24.49
N ASN A 211 -2.22 -5.57 -24.16
CA ASN A 211 -2.80 -6.59 -23.29
C ASN A 211 -3.10 -6.05 -21.89
N PHE A 212 -2.27 -5.16 -21.35
CA PHE A 212 -2.52 -4.48 -20.09
C PHE A 212 -3.77 -3.57 -20.18
N GLY A 213 -3.86 -2.78 -21.26
CA GLY A 213 -5.01 -1.90 -21.52
C GLY A 213 -6.35 -2.66 -21.61
N GLU A 214 -6.37 -3.86 -22.22
CA GLU A 214 -7.56 -4.70 -22.27
C GLU A 214 -8.06 -5.14 -20.87
N ARG A 215 -7.12 -5.42 -19.96
CA ARG A 215 -7.43 -5.82 -18.57
C ARG A 215 -7.99 -4.66 -17.77
N LEU A 216 -7.39 -3.48 -17.92
CA LEU A 216 -7.91 -2.26 -17.31
C LEU A 216 -9.28 -1.86 -17.88
N HIS A 217 -9.50 -2.05 -19.18
CA HIS A 217 -10.81 -1.83 -19.79
C HIS A 217 -11.88 -2.77 -19.21
N CYS A 218 -11.55 -4.05 -19.03
CA CYS A 218 -12.45 -4.99 -18.33
C CYS A 218 -12.76 -4.49 -16.91
N LEU A 219 -11.74 -4.11 -16.15
CA LEU A 219 -11.89 -3.68 -14.77
C LEU A 219 -12.74 -2.41 -14.64
N ARG A 220 -12.52 -1.44 -15.51
CA ARG A 220 -13.34 -0.23 -15.64
C ARG A 220 -14.81 -0.57 -15.85
N GLY A 221 -15.11 -1.49 -16.77
CA GLY A 221 -16.46 -2.00 -17.00
C GLY A 221 -17.07 -2.62 -15.75
N LEU A 222 -16.35 -3.55 -15.10
CA LEU A 222 -16.80 -4.22 -13.88
C LEU A 222 -17.19 -3.21 -12.78
N TYR A 223 -16.35 -2.21 -12.52
CA TYR A 223 -16.64 -1.21 -11.48
C TYR A 223 -17.81 -0.30 -11.86
N ASN A 224 -17.94 0.08 -13.13
CA ASN A 224 -19.08 0.89 -13.60
C ASN A 224 -20.40 0.12 -13.54
N ASP A 225 -20.40 -1.17 -13.88
CA ASP A 225 -21.58 -2.04 -13.77
C ASP A 225 -22.01 -2.21 -12.30
N VAL A 226 -21.06 -2.41 -11.38
CA VAL A 226 -21.38 -2.51 -9.94
C VAL A 226 -21.81 -1.15 -9.35
N ALA A 227 -21.31 -0.05 -9.91
CA ALA A 227 -21.67 1.32 -9.53
C ALA A 227 -22.99 1.81 -10.13
N GLU A 228 -23.65 1.02 -10.98
CA GLU A 228 -24.89 1.43 -11.66
C GLU A 228 -25.91 1.97 -10.64
N GLY A 229 -26.49 3.13 -10.95
CA GLY A 229 -27.42 3.84 -10.05
C GLY A 229 -26.77 4.72 -8.97
N ARG A 230 -25.43 4.72 -8.82
CA ARG A 230 -24.72 5.59 -7.86
C ARG A 230 -24.36 6.98 -8.40
N GLY A 231 -24.58 7.23 -9.70
CA GLY A 231 -24.35 8.53 -10.34
C GLY A 231 -22.89 8.94 -10.54
N VAL A 232 -21.93 8.02 -10.30
CA VAL A 232 -20.50 8.24 -10.55
C VAL A 232 -19.90 7.00 -11.24
N PRO A 233 -19.17 7.18 -12.36
CA PRO A 233 -18.48 6.08 -13.03
C PRO A 233 -17.17 5.76 -12.32
N PHE A 234 -17.25 5.04 -11.19
CA PHE A 234 -16.08 4.73 -10.36
C PHE A 234 -15.02 3.87 -11.06
N GLY A 235 -15.39 3.14 -12.12
CA GLY A 235 -14.43 2.44 -12.98
C GLY A 235 -13.55 3.39 -13.78
N ASP A 236 -14.00 4.62 -14.02
CA ASP A 236 -13.23 5.65 -14.72
C ASP A 236 -12.47 6.56 -13.74
N THR A 237 -13.13 7.01 -12.67
CA THR A 237 -12.52 8.02 -11.78
C THR A 237 -11.51 7.45 -10.79
N ALA A 238 -11.63 6.16 -10.45
CA ALA A 238 -10.82 5.50 -9.42
C ALA A 238 -10.07 4.26 -9.95
N LEU A 239 -9.80 4.20 -11.26
CA LEU A 239 -9.28 3.00 -11.92
C LEU A 239 -7.96 2.49 -11.32
N GLU A 240 -7.02 3.39 -11.03
CA GLU A 240 -5.69 3.04 -10.49
C GLU A 240 -5.81 2.34 -9.13
N GLU A 241 -6.64 2.89 -8.25
CA GLU A 241 -6.93 2.33 -6.92
C GLU A 241 -7.73 1.03 -6.99
N ASN A 242 -8.70 0.96 -7.90
CA ASN A 242 -9.47 -0.26 -8.16
C ASN A 242 -8.56 -1.38 -8.67
N PHE A 243 -7.62 -1.04 -9.56
CA PHE A 243 -6.60 -1.94 -10.06
C PHE A 243 -5.68 -2.41 -8.93
N ALA A 244 -5.23 -1.50 -8.07
CA ALA A 244 -4.40 -1.81 -6.93
C ALA A 244 -5.12 -2.70 -5.89
N ASP A 245 -6.40 -2.47 -5.60
CA ASP A 245 -7.21 -3.34 -4.74
C ASP A 245 -7.35 -4.75 -5.33
N CYS A 246 -7.76 -4.86 -6.60
CA CYS A 246 -7.91 -6.15 -7.26
C CYS A 246 -6.58 -6.92 -7.38
N GLY A 247 -5.51 -6.24 -7.75
CA GLY A 247 -4.18 -6.85 -7.83
C GLY A 247 -3.63 -7.20 -6.45
N GLY A 248 -3.91 -6.38 -5.43
CA GLY A 248 -3.38 -6.55 -4.08
C GLY A 248 -3.94 -7.78 -3.37
N ILE A 249 -5.25 -8.00 -3.47
CA ILE A 249 -5.87 -9.19 -2.88
C ILE A 249 -5.42 -10.49 -3.53
N VAL A 250 -5.18 -10.50 -4.85
CA VAL A 250 -4.65 -11.67 -5.58
C VAL A 250 -3.24 -12.02 -5.11
N LYS A 251 -2.38 -11.00 -4.94
CA LYS A 251 -1.02 -11.17 -4.42
C LYS A 251 -1.02 -11.68 -2.99
N ALA A 252 -1.88 -11.12 -2.15
CA ALA A 252 -2.06 -11.54 -0.76
C ALA A 252 -2.55 -12.98 -0.65
N LEU A 253 -3.53 -13.38 -1.46
CA LEU A 253 -4.08 -14.74 -1.47
C LEU A 253 -3.02 -15.75 -1.92
N ARG A 254 -2.22 -15.40 -2.93
CA ARG A 254 -1.11 -16.24 -3.40
C ARG A 254 -0.08 -16.46 -2.30
N ALA A 255 0.35 -15.39 -1.62
CA ALA A 255 1.29 -15.49 -0.52
C ALA A 255 0.73 -16.31 0.65
N PHE A 256 -0.56 -16.13 0.96
CA PHE A 256 -1.24 -16.88 2.01
C PHE A 256 -1.24 -18.39 1.69
N ARG A 257 -1.55 -18.76 0.45
CA ARG A 257 -1.54 -20.16 0.01
C ARG A 257 -0.15 -20.79 0.00
N PHE A 258 0.91 -20.01 -0.15
CA PHE A 258 2.28 -20.51 -0.03
C PHE A 258 2.65 -20.95 1.40
N LEU A 259 1.86 -20.57 2.42
CA LEU A 259 1.99 -21.15 3.75
C LEU A 259 1.51 -22.61 3.83
N GLY A 260 0.86 -23.12 2.78
CA GLY A 260 0.18 -24.41 2.79
C GLY A 260 -1.13 -24.38 3.58
N PRO A 261 -1.73 -25.55 3.84
CA PRO A 261 -2.98 -25.65 4.59
C PRO A 261 -2.88 -25.00 5.97
N GLN A 262 -3.88 -24.19 6.31
CA GLN A 262 -4.01 -23.51 7.60
C GLN A 262 -5.27 -24.01 8.32
N PRO A 263 -5.29 -24.02 9.66
CA PRO A 263 -6.43 -24.51 10.43
C PRO A 263 -7.66 -23.62 10.24
N SER A 264 -8.84 -24.23 10.35
CA SER A 264 -10.10 -23.50 10.50
C SER A 264 -10.19 -22.85 11.88
N GLU A 265 -10.93 -21.76 11.96
CA GLU A 265 -10.98 -20.90 13.14
C GLU A 265 -12.41 -20.55 13.52
N LYS A 266 -12.68 -20.53 14.82
CA LYS A 266 -14.02 -20.23 15.33
C LYS A 266 -14.09 -18.80 15.84
N LEU A 267 -14.88 -17.96 15.16
CA LEU A 267 -15.10 -16.56 15.54
C LEU A 267 -16.58 -16.30 15.79
N ALA A 268 -16.90 -15.67 16.93
CA ALA A 268 -18.26 -15.24 17.29
C ALA A 268 -19.36 -16.29 17.01
N LYS A 269 -19.08 -17.57 17.32
CA LYS A 269 -19.93 -18.76 17.14
C LYS A 269 -20.00 -19.38 15.74
N ARG A 270 -19.28 -18.84 14.75
CA ARG A 270 -19.16 -19.41 13.40
C ARG A 270 -17.76 -19.98 13.17
N GLU A 271 -17.69 -21.16 12.58
CA GLU A 271 -16.43 -21.66 12.02
C GLU A 271 -16.19 -21.05 10.64
N PHE A 272 -14.95 -20.63 10.42
CA PHE A 272 -14.44 -20.19 9.15
C PHE A 272 -13.29 -21.10 8.74
N THR A 273 -13.27 -21.54 7.49
CA THR A 273 -12.02 -22.06 6.92
C THR A 273 -10.99 -20.93 6.87
N ALA A 274 -9.71 -21.26 6.82
CA ALA A 274 -8.66 -20.25 6.77
C ALA A 274 -8.80 -19.32 5.54
N GLU A 275 -9.23 -19.83 4.38
CA GLU A 275 -9.51 -19.00 3.20
C GLU A 275 -10.74 -18.10 3.39
N GLN A 276 -11.83 -18.61 3.98
CA GLN A 276 -12.98 -17.75 4.31
C GLN A 276 -12.57 -16.63 5.26
N LEU A 277 -11.74 -16.94 6.26
CA LEU A 277 -11.24 -15.96 7.21
C LEU A 277 -10.34 -14.91 6.54
N PHE A 278 -9.53 -15.31 5.57
CA PHE A 278 -8.71 -14.40 4.76
C PHE A 278 -9.58 -13.39 4.01
N PHE A 279 -10.67 -13.84 3.37
CA PHE A 279 -11.56 -12.92 2.66
C PHE A 279 -12.32 -12.01 3.62
N VAL A 280 -12.78 -12.53 4.77
CA VAL A 280 -13.43 -11.72 5.81
C VAL A 280 -12.49 -10.63 6.33
N SER A 281 -11.24 -10.97 6.68
CA SER A 281 -10.27 -9.97 7.17
C SER A 281 -9.94 -8.92 6.11
N SER A 282 -9.91 -9.32 4.84
CA SER A 282 -9.65 -8.39 3.72
C SER A 282 -10.70 -7.30 3.56
N CYS A 283 -11.95 -7.59 3.95
CA CYS A 283 -13.06 -6.65 3.93
C CYS A 283 -13.28 -5.92 5.25
N TYR A 284 -12.96 -6.56 6.38
CA TYR A 284 -13.21 -5.98 7.71
C TYR A 284 -12.51 -4.63 7.91
N LYS A 285 -11.32 -4.44 7.32
CA LYS A 285 -10.61 -3.15 7.35
C LYS A 285 -11.36 -1.99 6.67
N TRP A 286 -12.31 -2.29 5.79
CA TRP A 286 -13.12 -1.30 5.07
C TRP A 286 -14.45 -0.98 5.76
N CYS A 287 -14.77 -1.64 6.88
CA CYS A 287 -15.98 -1.34 7.64
C CYS A 287 -15.93 0.11 8.17
N SER A 288 -16.84 0.94 7.68
CA SER A 288 -16.93 2.35 8.06
C SER A 288 -18.38 2.75 8.28
N PRO A 289 -18.72 3.50 9.34
CA PRO A 289 -20.06 4.06 9.52
C PRO A 289 -20.36 5.19 8.50
N LEU A 290 -19.37 5.59 7.70
CA LEU A 290 -19.45 6.69 6.74
C LEU A 290 -20.13 6.31 5.41
N GLU A 291 -20.78 5.15 5.29
CA GLU A 291 -21.63 4.78 4.13
C GLU A 291 -22.58 5.90 3.66
N LYS A 292 -22.90 6.87 4.54
CA LYS A 292 -23.80 8.01 4.27
C LYS A 292 -23.10 9.32 3.88
N ARG A 293 -21.77 9.38 3.84
CA ARG A 293 -21.07 10.53 3.27
C ARG A 293 -20.40 10.03 2.00
N PRO A 294 -20.76 10.55 0.82
CA PRO A 294 -19.81 10.51 -0.28
C PRO A 294 -18.55 11.18 0.27
N GLU A 295 -17.47 10.43 0.49
CA GLU A 295 -16.16 11.03 0.58
C GLU A 295 -15.98 11.79 -0.74
N GLY A 296 -16.20 13.11 -0.70
CA GLY A 296 -16.37 13.91 -1.92
C GLY A 296 -17.46 14.98 -1.90
N ASP A 297 -18.17 15.25 -0.81
CA ASP A 297 -19.07 16.42 -0.69
C ASP A 297 -18.31 17.78 -0.62
N ARG A 298 -17.12 17.83 -1.21
CA ARG A 298 -16.47 19.06 -1.66
C ARG A 298 -16.55 19.05 -3.17
N GLU A 299 -17.41 19.90 -3.73
CA GLU A 299 -17.44 20.20 -5.16
C GLU A 299 -16.01 20.38 -5.69
N GLY A 300 -15.66 19.65 -6.76
CA GLY A 300 -14.40 19.83 -7.49
C GLY A 300 -13.26 18.86 -7.20
N VAL A 301 -13.41 17.87 -6.31
CA VAL A 301 -12.38 16.82 -6.12
C VAL A 301 -12.68 15.61 -7.00
N VAL A 302 -11.79 15.31 -7.95
CA VAL A 302 -11.80 14.04 -8.69
C VAL A 302 -11.76 12.90 -7.67
N LYS A 303 -12.76 12.02 -7.68
CA LYS A 303 -12.84 10.90 -6.74
C LYS A 303 -11.81 9.84 -7.13
N ILE A 304 -10.63 9.92 -6.51
CA ILE A 304 -9.53 8.98 -6.72
C ILE A 304 -9.82 7.59 -6.11
N TYR A 305 -10.80 7.47 -5.20
CA TYR A 305 -11.16 6.19 -4.57
C TYR A 305 -12.61 5.80 -4.83
N SER A 306 -12.84 4.50 -5.02
CA SER A 306 -14.16 3.90 -4.93
C SER A 306 -14.68 3.90 -3.47
N PRO A 307 -16.01 3.88 -3.25
CA PRO A 307 -16.59 3.72 -1.92
C PRO A 307 -16.08 2.47 -1.20
N MET A 308 -15.99 2.51 0.13
CA MET A 308 -15.42 1.43 0.94
C MET A 308 -16.08 0.06 0.71
N ASP A 309 -17.41 0.04 0.51
CA ASP A 309 -18.13 -1.20 0.21
C ASP A 309 -17.74 -1.79 -1.15
N MET A 310 -17.44 -0.95 -2.14
CA MET A 310 -16.91 -1.39 -3.45
C MET A 310 -15.45 -1.84 -3.35
N ARG A 311 -14.60 -1.17 -2.55
CA ARG A 311 -13.21 -1.58 -2.29
C ARG A 311 -13.11 -2.92 -1.55
N CYS A 312 -14.17 -3.31 -0.83
CA CYS A 312 -14.33 -4.68 -0.32
C CYS A 312 -14.91 -5.61 -1.39
N ASN A 313 -16.09 -5.29 -1.92
CA ASN A 313 -16.90 -6.27 -2.64
C ASN A 313 -16.39 -6.55 -4.05
N VAL A 314 -15.98 -5.53 -4.82
CA VAL A 314 -15.61 -5.71 -6.23
C VAL A 314 -14.31 -6.53 -6.40
N PRO A 315 -13.25 -6.30 -5.59
CA PRO A 315 -12.09 -7.19 -5.60
C PRO A 315 -12.46 -8.65 -5.33
N LEU A 316 -13.38 -8.92 -4.39
CA LEU A 316 -13.81 -10.29 -4.07
C LEU A 316 -14.70 -10.90 -5.17
N MET A 317 -15.57 -10.12 -5.81
CA MET A 317 -16.33 -10.55 -7.00
C MET A 317 -15.39 -11.03 -8.12
N ASN A 318 -14.22 -10.39 -8.22
CA ASN A 318 -13.24 -10.66 -9.25
C ASN A 318 -12.37 -11.93 -8.97
N ILE A 319 -12.48 -12.52 -7.77
CA ILE A 319 -11.68 -13.68 -7.36
C ILE A 319 -12.53 -14.96 -7.42
N PRO A 320 -12.24 -15.92 -8.31
CA PRO A 320 -12.97 -17.19 -8.37
C PRO A 320 -12.98 -17.94 -7.05
N GLU A 321 -11.88 -17.87 -6.31
CA GLU A 321 -11.70 -18.61 -5.07
C GLU A 321 -12.52 -18.05 -3.91
N PHE A 322 -12.92 -16.77 -3.96
CA PHE A 322 -13.90 -16.23 -3.02
C PHE A 322 -15.26 -16.91 -3.21
N ALA A 323 -15.75 -16.95 -4.46
CA ALA A 323 -17.02 -17.59 -4.77
C ALA A 323 -17.01 -19.09 -4.41
N ALA A 324 -15.87 -19.77 -4.61
CA ALA A 324 -15.70 -21.16 -4.20
C ALA A 324 -15.70 -21.33 -2.67
N ALA A 325 -14.93 -20.50 -1.95
CA ALA A 325 -14.81 -20.57 -0.49
C ALA A 325 -16.15 -20.34 0.23
N PHE A 326 -17.02 -19.49 -0.33
CA PHE A 326 -18.35 -19.19 0.23
C PHE A 326 -19.50 -19.90 -0.48
N GLN A 327 -19.21 -20.77 -1.45
CA GLN A 327 -20.21 -21.52 -2.23
C GLN A 327 -21.28 -20.59 -2.84
N CYS A 328 -20.84 -19.47 -3.40
CA CYS A 328 -21.73 -18.49 -4.02
C CYS A 328 -22.44 -19.10 -5.25
N SER A 329 -23.76 -18.92 -5.33
CA SER A 329 -24.52 -19.21 -6.56
C SER A 329 -23.99 -18.35 -7.71
N SER A 330 -23.96 -18.89 -8.93
CA SER A 330 -23.61 -18.14 -10.15
C SER A 330 -24.53 -16.94 -10.43
N THR A 331 -25.73 -16.94 -9.86
CA THR A 331 -26.69 -15.82 -9.94
C THR A 331 -26.62 -14.85 -8.78
N SER A 332 -25.79 -15.13 -7.76
CA SER A 332 -25.64 -14.22 -6.63
C SER A 332 -24.87 -12.96 -7.04
N ARG A 333 -25.20 -11.82 -6.42
CA ARG A 333 -24.54 -10.54 -6.69
C ARG A 333 -23.01 -10.63 -6.61
N MET A 334 -22.47 -11.47 -5.72
CA MET A 334 -21.02 -11.59 -5.53
C MET A 334 -20.32 -12.50 -6.56
N ALA A 335 -21.06 -13.14 -7.48
CA ALA A 335 -20.51 -14.10 -8.45
C ALA A 335 -21.11 -14.01 -9.87
N SER A 336 -22.07 -13.12 -10.10
CA SER A 336 -22.78 -12.98 -11.39
C SER A 336 -22.03 -12.15 -12.43
N TYR A 337 -21.01 -11.39 -12.04
CA TYR A 337 -20.28 -10.49 -12.92
C TYR A 337 -19.15 -11.20 -13.67
N LYS A 338 -18.83 -10.69 -14.88
CA LYS A 338 -17.66 -11.14 -15.63
C LYS A 338 -16.39 -10.74 -14.89
N ARG A 339 -15.54 -11.73 -14.62
CA ARG A 339 -14.23 -11.51 -13.98
C ARG A 339 -13.21 -10.98 -14.97
N CYS A 340 -12.31 -10.16 -14.46
CA CYS A 340 -11.19 -9.53 -15.14
C CYS A 340 -9.87 -10.08 -14.59
N GLU A 341 -8.99 -10.53 -15.46
CA GLU A 341 -7.65 -10.94 -15.07
C GLU A 341 -6.81 -9.70 -14.72
N VAL A 342 -6.19 -9.70 -13.54
CA VAL A 342 -5.23 -8.67 -13.07
C VAL A 342 -3.87 -9.31 -12.75
N LEU A 343 -2.88 -8.51 -12.36
CA LEU A 343 -1.48 -8.92 -12.08
C LEU A 343 -1.29 -9.92 -10.92
#